data_AF-A0A975QJG3-F1
#
_entry.id   AF-A0A975QJG3-F1
#
_cell.length_a   1.000
_cell.length_b   1.000
_cell.length_c   1.000
_cell.angle_alpha   90.00
_cell.angle_beta   90.00
_cell.angle_gamma   90.00
#
_symmetry.space_group_name_H-M   'P 1'
#
loop_
_entity.id
_entity.type
_entity.pdbx_description
1 polymer ?
#
loop_
_entity_poly.entity_id
_entity_poly.type
_entity_poly.pdbx_seq_one_letter_code
_entity_poly.pdbx_strand_id
1 'polypeptide(L)'
;MIQPVTLIEYARTRDIDPTQLLTQFTDNPDALPEQVGTRAGQPTYDPDELDRARGVTTLEGFARYRHRDVQDVRRWPKLQPVLWPKPVGKIVTGKAGKPAQLFELARLDQVAAAEAARTQREGVSDDHVTLAGFSDRTGVPVRTLRDTWKPRYPDKFPKPVVGPDGRPLKEGRAYLFEFEELERFRLWMSE
;
A
#
# COMPACT_ATOMS: atom_id res chain seq x y z
N MET A 1 6.55 20.64 -6.43
CA MET A 1 5.71 20.30 -7.59
C MET A 1 6.50 19.34 -8.47
N ILE A 2 5.99 18.15 -8.77
CA ILE A 2 6.61 17.23 -9.72
C ILE A 2 6.17 17.66 -11.13
N GLN A 3 7.08 17.64 -12.11
CA GLN A 3 6.75 18.02 -13.48
C GLN A 3 6.01 16.89 -14.20
N PRO A 4 4.91 17.17 -14.92
CA PRO A 4 4.25 16.20 -15.78
C PRO A 4 5.20 15.60 -16.83
N VAL A 5 5.01 14.33 -17.16
CA VAL A 5 5.84 13.56 -18.09
C VAL A 5 5.01 12.83 -19.12
N THR A 6 5.57 12.57 -20.31
CA THR A 6 4.94 11.66 -21.28
C THR A 6 5.13 10.21 -20.82
N LEU A 7 4.33 9.26 -21.35
CA LEU A 7 4.51 7.83 -21.04
C LEU A 7 5.91 7.32 -21.43
N ILE A 8 6.49 7.84 -22.52
CA ILE A 8 7.84 7.48 -22.96
C ILE A 8 8.90 7.98 -21.97
N GLU A 9 8.77 9.24 -21.53
CA GLU A 9 9.66 9.81 -20.51
C GLU A 9 9.53 9.05 -19.18
N TYR A 10 8.30 8.73 -18.77
CA TYR A 10 8.02 7.93 -17.59
C TYR A 10 8.70 6.56 -17.67
N ALA A 11 8.49 5.80 -18.75
CA ALA A 11 9.05 4.47 -18.96
C ALA A 11 10.58 4.48 -18.82
N ARG A 12 11.24 5.46 -19.48
CA ARG A 12 12.69 5.63 -19.41
C ARG A 12 13.19 5.85 -17.98
N THR A 13 12.52 6.71 -17.21
CA THR A 13 12.95 6.98 -15.83
C THR A 13 12.78 5.79 -14.89
N ARG A 14 11.90 4.82 -15.23
CA ARG A 14 11.66 3.61 -14.44
C ARG A 14 12.37 2.37 -15.01
N ASP A 15 13.16 2.53 -16.07
CA ASP A 15 13.84 1.44 -16.79
C ASP A 15 12.85 0.36 -17.28
N ILE A 16 11.70 0.82 -17.79
CA ILE A 16 10.62 -0.02 -18.35
C ILE A 16 10.66 0.12 -19.87
N ASP A 17 10.42 -0.99 -20.57
CA ASP A 17 10.18 -0.94 -22.02
C ASP A 17 8.93 -0.08 -22.32
N PRO A 18 9.06 1.03 -23.06
CA PRO A 18 7.91 1.87 -23.42
C PRO A 18 6.77 1.08 -24.08
N THR A 19 7.10 0.04 -24.86
CA THR A 19 6.11 -0.82 -25.53
C THR A 19 5.30 -1.60 -24.49
N GLN A 20 5.98 -2.20 -23.50
CA GLN A 20 5.34 -2.95 -22.43
C GLN A 20 4.44 -2.05 -21.59
N LEU A 21 4.88 -0.82 -21.29
CA LEU A 21 4.08 0.15 -20.55
C LEU A 21 2.81 0.55 -21.33
N LEU A 22 2.95 0.80 -22.63
CA LEU A 22 1.81 1.12 -23.49
C LEU A 22 0.80 -0.03 -23.55
N THR A 23 1.27 -1.28 -23.69
CA THR A 23 0.41 -2.47 -23.63
C THR A 23 -0.33 -2.54 -22.29
N GLN A 24 0.37 -2.32 -21.16
CA GLN A 24 -0.24 -2.35 -19.83
C GLN A 24 -1.45 -1.40 -19.70
N PHE A 25 -1.35 -0.18 -20.25
CA PHE A 25 -2.44 0.80 -20.21
C PHE A 25 -3.44 0.65 -21.37
N THR A 26 -3.09 -0.06 -22.44
CA THR A 26 -4.02 -0.39 -23.53
C THR A 26 -4.95 -1.53 -23.12
N ASP A 27 -4.41 -2.53 -22.42
CA ASP A 27 -5.18 -3.69 -21.94
C ASP A 27 -6.07 -3.34 -20.73
N ASN A 28 -5.74 -2.24 -20.03
CA ASN A 28 -6.53 -1.70 -18.92
C ASN A 28 -6.60 -0.17 -18.99
N PRO A 29 -7.44 0.40 -19.88
CA PRO A 29 -7.52 1.84 -20.08
C PRO A 29 -8.04 2.59 -18.85
N ASP A 30 -8.85 1.94 -18.01
CA ASP A 30 -9.38 2.52 -16.77
C ASP A 30 -8.29 2.72 -15.70
N ALA A 31 -7.15 2.02 -15.83
CA ALA A 31 -5.99 2.23 -14.97
C ALA A 31 -5.15 3.45 -15.36
N LEU A 32 -5.35 4.03 -16.56
CA LEU A 32 -4.57 5.20 -16.98
C LEU A 32 -5.08 6.47 -16.26
N PRO A 33 -4.21 7.21 -15.54
CA PRO A 33 -4.62 8.44 -14.87
C PRO A 33 -5.07 9.54 -15.85
N GLU A 34 -5.76 10.54 -15.30
CA GLU A 34 -6.18 11.70 -16.09
C GLU A 34 -4.98 12.43 -16.72
N GLN A 35 -5.19 12.85 -17.96
CA GLN A 35 -4.21 13.66 -18.66
C GLN A 35 -4.15 15.06 -18.04
N VAL A 36 -2.97 15.46 -17.58
CA VAL A 36 -2.73 16.80 -16.99
C VAL A 36 -2.29 17.85 -18.01
N GLY A 37 -1.95 17.43 -19.24
CA GLY A 37 -1.55 18.36 -20.30
C GLY A 37 -0.97 17.67 -21.53
N THR A 38 -0.28 18.46 -22.35
CA THR A 38 0.39 17.98 -23.58
C THR A 38 1.79 18.56 -23.71
N ARG A 39 2.74 17.75 -24.18
CA ARG A 39 4.10 18.18 -24.53
C ARG A 39 4.50 17.58 -25.87
N ALA A 40 4.90 18.42 -26.83
CA ALA A 40 5.28 17.99 -28.18
C ALA A 40 4.23 17.08 -28.86
N GLY A 41 2.94 17.39 -28.67
CA GLY A 41 1.83 16.61 -29.24
C GLY A 41 1.52 15.30 -28.52
N GLN A 42 2.23 14.97 -27.44
CA GLN A 42 1.97 13.78 -26.62
C GLN A 42 1.25 14.15 -25.32
N PRO A 43 0.33 13.31 -24.83
CA PRO A 43 -0.30 13.51 -23.53
C PRO A 43 0.74 13.38 -22.40
N THR A 44 0.58 14.19 -21.37
CA THR A 44 1.41 14.17 -20.16
C THR A 44 0.60 13.85 -18.93
N TYR A 45 1.22 13.17 -17.97
CA TYR A 45 0.61 12.62 -16.77
C TYR A 45 1.44 12.97 -15.53
N ASP A 46 0.81 12.94 -14.34
CA ASP A 46 1.56 12.98 -13.09
C ASP A 46 2.28 11.64 -12.90
N PRO A 47 3.62 11.62 -12.74
CA PRO A 47 4.38 10.38 -12.60
C PRO A 47 4.07 9.61 -11.31
N ASP A 48 3.64 10.27 -10.23
CA ASP A 48 3.25 9.58 -9.00
C ASP A 48 1.88 8.91 -9.18
N GLU A 49 0.98 9.48 -10.00
CA GLU A 49 -0.27 8.81 -10.38
C GLU A 49 -0.02 7.60 -11.27
N LEU A 50 0.91 7.70 -12.22
CA LEU A 50 1.31 6.56 -13.05
C LEU A 50 1.96 5.44 -12.22
N ASP A 51 2.80 5.79 -11.23
CA ASP A 51 3.35 4.78 -10.30
C ASP A 51 2.21 4.10 -9.52
N ARG A 52 1.24 4.86 -8.99
CA ARG A 52 0.08 4.32 -8.24
C ARG A 52 -0.82 3.45 -9.10
N ALA A 53 -1.11 3.85 -10.34
CA ALA A 53 -1.85 3.04 -11.30
C ALA A 53 -1.21 1.68 -11.55
N ARG A 54 0.12 1.61 -11.42
CA ARG A 54 0.90 0.37 -11.52
C ARG A 54 1.09 -0.36 -10.18
N GLY A 55 0.44 0.11 -9.12
CA GLY A 55 0.52 -0.47 -7.78
C GLY A 55 1.86 -0.25 -7.08
N VAL A 56 2.68 0.71 -7.52
CA VAL A 56 4.00 1.01 -6.94
C VAL A 56 4.10 2.47 -6.51
N THR A 57 5.09 2.79 -5.69
CA THR A 57 5.39 4.18 -5.31
C THR A 57 6.80 4.31 -4.73
N THR A 58 7.33 5.53 -4.67
CA THR A 58 8.45 5.90 -3.80
C THR A 58 7.99 6.16 -2.37
N LEU A 59 8.92 6.31 -1.43
CA LEU A 59 8.58 6.74 -0.06
C LEU A 59 8.01 8.16 -0.03
N GLU A 60 8.55 9.06 -0.85
CA GLU A 60 8.04 10.43 -1.02
C GLU A 60 6.64 10.44 -1.61
N GLY A 61 6.39 9.63 -2.65
CA GLY A 61 5.07 9.46 -3.27
C GLY A 61 4.06 8.88 -2.29
N PHE A 62 4.49 7.88 -1.50
CA PHE A 62 3.67 7.26 -0.46
C PHE A 62 3.29 8.25 0.63
N ALA A 63 4.26 9.02 1.13
CA ALA A 63 4.04 10.02 2.16
C ALA A 63 3.04 11.09 1.69
N ARG A 64 3.15 11.55 0.44
CA ARG A 64 2.19 12.49 -0.13
C ARG A 64 0.79 11.88 -0.27
N TYR A 65 0.71 10.68 -0.83
CA TYR A 65 -0.55 9.97 -1.05
C TYR A 65 -1.32 9.71 0.25
N ARG A 66 -0.61 9.30 1.32
CA ARG A 66 -1.20 9.02 2.63
C ARG A 66 -1.20 10.22 3.59
N HIS A 67 -0.87 11.43 3.11
CA HIS A 67 -0.76 12.65 3.93
C HIS A 67 0.11 12.47 5.20
N ARG A 68 1.23 11.75 5.08
CA ARG A 68 2.19 11.48 6.14
C ARG A 68 3.42 12.37 6.02
N ASP A 69 4.11 12.58 7.14
CA ASP A 69 5.44 13.20 7.14
C ASP A 69 6.47 12.25 6.49
N VAL A 70 7.16 12.70 5.45
CA VAL A 70 8.17 11.92 4.74
C VAL A 70 9.35 11.52 5.62
N GLN A 71 9.73 12.34 6.60
CA GLN A 71 10.79 12.04 7.56
C GLN A 71 10.38 10.92 8.52
N ASP A 72 9.08 10.81 8.83
CA ASP A 72 8.56 9.70 9.61
C ASP A 72 8.59 8.40 8.80
N VAL A 73 8.05 8.43 7.57
CA VAL A 73 8.06 7.26 6.65
C VAL A 73 9.49 6.74 6.41
N ARG A 74 10.47 7.64 6.27
CA ARG A 74 11.89 7.25 6.10
C ARG A 74 12.50 6.54 7.32
N ARG A 75 11.88 6.63 8.50
CA ARG A 75 12.32 5.91 9.72
C ARG A 75 11.74 4.51 9.81
N TRP A 76 10.63 4.23 9.13
CA TRP A 76 9.95 2.93 9.17
C TRP A 76 10.83 1.72 8.83
N PRO A 77 11.80 1.75 7.89
CA PRO A 77 12.69 0.62 7.68
C PRO A 77 13.48 0.22 8.93
N LYS A 78 13.79 1.20 9.80
CA LYS A 78 14.50 0.96 11.07
C LYS A 78 13.55 0.54 12.19
N LEU A 79 12.31 1.04 12.17
CA LEU A 79 11.30 0.76 13.19
C LEU A 79 10.59 -0.58 12.95
N GLN A 80 10.47 -1.00 11.70
CA GLN A 80 9.76 -2.19 11.24
C GLN A 80 10.61 -3.01 10.24
N PRO A 81 11.85 -3.40 10.60
CA PRO A 81 12.77 -4.04 9.65
C PRO A 81 12.24 -5.37 9.11
N VAL A 82 11.38 -6.06 9.85
CA VAL A 82 10.80 -7.36 9.46
C VAL A 82 9.65 -7.22 8.46
N LEU A 83 8.90 -6.12 8.53
CA LEU A 83 7.80 -5.82 7.60
C LEU A 83 8.27 -5.07 6.35
N TRP A 84 9.49 -4.54 6.36
CA TRP A 84 9.93 -3.63 5.32
C TRP A 84 10.00 -4.32 3.95
N PRO A 85 9.24 -3.84 2.94
CA PRO A 85 9.21 -4.48 1.65
C PRO A 85 10.54 -4.38 0.91
N LYS A 86 10.84 -5.40 0.11
CA LYS A 86 11.93 -5.33 -0.85
C LYS A 86 11.58 -4.31 -1.95
N PRO A 87 12.54 -3.52 -2.44
CA PRO A 87 12.32 -2.69 -3.62
C PRO A 87 11.95 -3.54 -4.83
N VAL A 88 10.96 -3.09 -5.61
CA VAL A 88 10.54 -3.72 -6.88
C VAL A 88 11.07 -2.99 -8.11
N GLY A 89 11.68 -1.83 -7.91
CA GLY A 89 12.25 -1.04 -8.99
C GLY A 89 12.96 0.20 -8.48
N LYS A 90 13.34 1.08 -9.40
CA LYS A 90 14.03 2.33 -9.10
C LYS A 90 13.66 3.42 -10.11
N ILE A 91 13.79 4.67 -9.69
CA ILE A 91 13.67 5.84 -10.56
C ILE A 91 15.06 6.42 -10.80
N VAL A 92 15.44 6.49 -12.07
CA VAL A 92 16.68 7.11 -12.55
C VAL A 92 16.34 8.47 -13.14
N THR A 93 16.76 9.55 -12.49
CA THR A 93 16.45 10.93 -12.90
C THR A 93 17.59 11.62 -13.65
N GLY A 94 18.70 10.92 -13.93
CA GLY A 94 19.90 11.47 -14.57
C GLY A 94 20.65 12.51 -13.73
N LYS A 95 20.14 12.90 -12.55
CA LYS A 95 20.79 13.81 -11.60
C LYS A 95 21.73 13.02 -10.70
N ALA A 96 22.83 13.67 -10.27
CA ALA A 96 23.76 13.09 -9.30
C ALA A 96 23.02 12.76 -7.99
N GLY A 97 22.88 11.47 -7.68
CA GLY A 97 22.15 11.00 -6.51
C GLY A 97 21.89 9.50 -6.56
N LYS A 98 21.56 8.91 -5.42
CA LYS A 98 21.09 7.52 -5.39
C LYS A 98 19.70 7.47 -6.04
N PRO A 99 19.45 6.52 -6.95
CA PRO A 99 18.13 6.38 -7.57
C PRO A 99 17.09 6.12 -6.47
N ALA A 100 15.92 6.74 -6.59
CA ALA A 100 14.83 6.53 -5.65
C ALA A 100 14.31 5.10 -5.81
N GLN A 101 14.04 4.40 -4.72
CA GLN A 101 13.52 3.04 -4.75
C GLN A 101 12.00 3.04 -4.90
N LEU A 102 11.49 2.10 -5.69
CA LEU A 102 10.06 1.81 -5.81
C LEU A 102 9.71 0.60 -4.95
N PHE A 103 8.56 0.69 -4.29
CA PHE A 103 7.98 -0.36 -3.48
C PHE A 103 6.54 -0.62 -3.91
N GLU A 104 6.04 -1.83 -3.69
CA GLU A 104 4.61 -2.13 -3.84
C GLU A 104 3.80 -1.28 -2.86
N LEU A 105 2.79 -0.57 -3.38
CA LEU A 105 1.93 0.30 -2.59
C LEU A 105 1.23 -0.48 -1.47
N ALA A 106 0.64 -1.63 -1.81
CA ALA A 106 -0.05 -2.49 -0.85
C ALA A 106 0.86 -2.95 0.30
N ARG A 107 2.16 -3.15 0.05
CA ARG A 107 3.11 -3.52 1.10
C ARG A 107 3.46 -2.36 2.00
N LEU A 108 3.64 -1.16 1.44
CA LEU A 108 3.83 0.04 2.26
C LEU A 108 2.59 0.37 3.10
N ASP A 109 1.39 0.10 2.59
CA ASP A 109 0.14 0.22 3.37
C ASP A 109 0.09 -0.75 4.56
N GLN A 110 0.58 -1.99 4.39
CA GLN A 110 0.73 -2.92 5.51
C GLN A 110 1.68 -2.37 6.59
N VAL A 111 2.82 -1.78 6.19
CA VAL A 111 3.75 -1.14 7.14
C VAL A 111 3.11 0.06 7.83
N ALA A 112 2.42 0.91 7.08
CA ALA A 112 1.75 2.10 7.62
C ALA A 112 0.68 1.73 8.65
N ALA A 113 -0.12 0.72 8.35
CA ALA A 113 -1.13 0.22 9.24
C ALA A 113 -0.52 -0.42 10.50
N ALA A 114 0.65 -1.07 10.39
CA ALA A 114 1.40 -1.59 11.53
C ALA A 114 1.99 -0.47 12.42
N GLU A 115 2.51 0.59 11.81
CA GLU A 115 3.01 1.75 12.54
C GLU A 115 1.91 2.54 13.25
N ALA A 116 0.74 2.69 12.62
CA ALA A 116 -0.44 3.28 13.26
C ALA A 116 -0.86 2.45 14.49
N ALA A 117 -0.93 1.13 14.35
CA ALA A 117 -1.23 0.24 15.47
C ALA A 117 -0.18 0.30 16.60
N ARG A 118 1.12 0.37 16.24
CA ARG A 118 2.23 0.46 17.22
C ARG A 118 2.18 1.74 18.03
N THR A 119 1.85 2.86 17.41
CA THR A 119 1.93 4.19 18.02
C THR A 119 0.66 4.61 18.76
N GLN A 120 -0.44 3.85 18.62
CA GLN A 120 -1.79 4.22 19.09
C GLN A 120 -2.22 5.63 18.64
N ARG A 121 -1.50 6.22 17.68
CA ARG A 121 -1.89 7.46 17.02
C ARG A 121 -2.98 7.06 16.03
N GLU A 122 -4.18 7.54 16.28
CA GLU A 122 -5.37 7.40 15.46
C GLU A 122 -5.09 7.33 13.95
N GLY A 123 -5.91 6.56 13.24
CA GLY A 123 -5.88 6.45 11.78
C GLY A 123 -5.05 5.27 11.29
N VAL A 124 -5.49 4.04 11.61
CA VAL A 124 -5.37 2.96 10.63
C VAL A 124 -6.20 3.41 9.41
N SER A 125 -5.72 3.21 8.18
CA SER A 125 -6.46 3.51 6.94
C SER A 125 -7.93 3.14 7.11
N ASP A 126 -8.91 3.90 6.59
CA ASP A 126 -10.33 3.52 6.74
C ASP A 126 -10.60 2.07 6.31
N ASP A 127 -9.86 1.63 5.29
CA ASP A 127 -9.92 0.28 4.74
C ASP A 127 -9.20 -0.77 5.58
N HIS A 128 -8.43 -0.43 6.61
CA HIS A 128 -7.71 -1.40 7.44
C HIS A 128 -8.00 -1.16 8.92
N VAL A 129 -8.38 -2.20 9.67
CA VAL A 129 -8.52 -2.11 11.13
C VAL A 129 -7.89 -3.30 11.82
N THR A 130 -7.52 -3.10 13.08
CA THR A 130 -7.01 -4.19 13.91
C THR A 130 -8.16 -5.00 14.51
N LEU A 131 -7.90 -6.23 14.99
CA LEU A 131 -8.87 -7.05 15.73
C LEU A 131 -9.43 -6.31 16.96
N ALA A 132 -8.58 -5.54 17.64
CA ALA A 132 -8.98 -4.67 18.75
C ALA A 132 -9.87 -3.53 18.25
N GLY A 133 -9.48 -2.83 17.18
CA GLY A 133 -10.29 -1.76 16.59
C GLY A 133 -11.66 -2.25 16.08
N PHE A 134 -11.73 -3.46 15.53
CA PHE A 134 -13.00 -4.10 15.16
C PHE A 134 -13.85 -4.48 16.38
N SER A 135 -13.23 -5.03 17.42
CA SER A 135 -13.88 -5.31 18.72
C SER A 135 -14.49 -4.05 19.31
N ASP A 136 -13.74 -2.94 19.32
CA ASP A 136 -14.21 -1.66 19.85
C ASP A 136 -15.38 -1.09 19.05
N ARG A 137 -15.34 -1.19 17.72
CA ARG A 137 -16.42 -0.70 16.83
C ARG A 137 -17.70 -1.54 16.89
N THR A 138 -17.56 -2.85 17.00
CA THR A 138 -18.71 -3.79 16.94
C THR A 138 -19.25 -4.18 18.32
N GLY A 139 -18.52 -3.87 19.39
CA GLY A 139 -18.83 -4.29 20.75
C GLY A 139 -18.55 -5.78 21.02
N VAL A 140 -18.00 -6.52 20.06
CA VAL A 140 -17.67 -7.95 20.23
C VAL A 140 -16.29 -8.10 20.87
N PRO A 141 -16.15 -8.76 22.04
CA PRO A 141 -14.85 -8.92 22.66
C PRO A 141 -13.83 -9.65 21.77
N VAL A 142 -12.59 -9.14 21.72
CA VAL A 142 -11.44 -9.78 21.02
C VAL A 142 -11.30 -11.28 21.33
N ARG A 143 -11.57 -11.68 22.59
CA ARG A 143 -11.54 -13.11 22.98
C ARG A 143 -12.59 -13.93 22.25
N THR A 144 -13.82 -13.42 22.12
CA THR A 144 -14.90 -14.09 21.40
C THR A 144 -14.54 -14.30 19.92
N LEU A 145 -14.01 -13.25 19.28
CA LEU A 145 -13.53 -13.30 17.89
C LEU A 145 -12.45 -14.38 17.71
N ARG A 146 -11.46 -14.43 18.62
CA ARG A 146 -10.29 -15.31 18.51
C ARG A 146 -10.57 -16.76 18.92
N ASP A 147 -11.29 -16.95 20.02
CA ASP A 147 -11.37 -18.25 20.71
C ASP A 147 -12.66 -19.01 20.33
N THR A 148 -13.70 -18.32 19.87
CA THR A 148 -14.98 -18.94 19.48
C THR A 148 -15.22 -18.89 17.97
N TRP A 149 -14.97 -17.75 17.34
CA TRP A 149 -15.38 -17.55 15.94
C TRP A 149 -14.31 -17.93 14.92
N LYS A 150 -13.03 -17.62 15.19
CA LYS A 150 -11.92 -18.07 14.35
C LYS A 150 -11.87 -19.59 14.13
N PRO A 151 -12.10 -20.46 15.13
CA PRO A 151 -12.18 -21.90 14.88
C PRO A 151 -13.39 -22.32 14.03
N ARG A 152 -14.49 -21.58 14.08
CA ARG A 152 -15.76 -21.89 13.40
C ARG A 152 -15.77 -21.43 11.94
N TYR A 153 -15.11 -20.32 11.64
CA TYR A 153 -15.03 -19.71 10.31
C TYR A 153 -13.57 -19.40 9.91
N PRO A 154 -12.69 -20.42 9.84
CA PRO A 154 -11.25 -20.20 9.67
C PRO A 154 -10.87 -19.67 8.29
N ASP A 155 -11.63 -20.00 7.25
CA ASP A 155 -11.48 -19.54 5.87
C ASP A 155 -11.99 -18.11 5.66
N LYS A 156 -12.87 -17.65 6.55
CA LYS A 156 -13.46 -16.31 6.55
C LYS A 156 -12.68 -15.32 7.39
N PHE A 157 -11.84 -15.83 8.28
CA PHE A 157 -10.95 -15.00 9.08
C PHE A 157 -9.84 -14.46 8.18
N PRO A 158 -9.66 -13.13 8.08
CA PRO A 158 -8.66 -12.60 7.19
C PRO A 158 -7.26 -12.99 7.66
N LYS A 159 -6.36 -13.20 6.70
CA LYS A 159 -5.06 -13.84 6.95
C LYS A 159 -4.13 -12.91 7.72
N PRO A 160 -3.31 -13.43 8.65
CA PRO A 160 -2.32 -12.60 9.33
C PRO A 160 -1.35 -11.99 8.30
N VAL A 161 -0.84 -10.79 8.60
CA VAL A 161 0.29 -10.25 7.87
C VAL A 161 1.46 -11.21 8.03
N VAL A 162 1.82 -11.84 6.91
CA VAL A 162 2.95 -12.75 6.82
C VAL A 162 4.19 -11.99 6.40
N GLY A 163 5.30 -12.29 7.07
CA GLY A 163 6.60 -11.77 6.69
C GLY A 163 7.05 -12.33 5.33
N PRO A 164 8.20 -11.86 4.84
CA PRO A 164 8.81 -12.36 3.59
C PRO A 164 9.12 -13.87 3.60
N ASP A 165 9.13 -14.50 4.78
CA ASP A 165 9.36 -15.93 5.02
C ASP A 165 8.05 -16.76 5.06
N GLY A 166 6.90 -16.14 4.79
CA GLY A 166 5.59 -16.79 4.81
C GLY A 166 5.06 -17.07 6.22
N ARG A 167 5.71 -16.57 7.27
CA ARG A 167 5.29 -16.80 8.67
C ARG A 167 4.52 -15.60 9.21
N PRO A 168 3.47 -15.83 10.03
CA PRO A 168 2.77 -14.75 10.74
C PRO A 168 3.73 -13.97 11.64
N LEU A 169 3.74 -12.64 11.52
CA LEU A 169 4.65 -11.81 12.31
C LEU A 169 4.14 -11.59 13.74
N LYS A 170 4.99 -11.89 14.73
CA LYS A 170 4.68 -11.72 16.16
C LYS A 170 4.56 -10.27 16.61
N GLU A 171 5.18 -9.33 15.90
CA GLU A 171 5.28 -7.90 16.24
C GLU A 171 4.22 -7.04 15.50
N GLY A 172 3.55 -7.60 14.49
CA GLY A 172 2.27 -7.11 13.95
C GLY A 172 1.11 -7.48 14.88
N ARG A 173 1.22 -7.13 16.18
CA ARG A 173 0.40 -7.66 17.29
C ARG A 173 -1.08 -7.38 17.23
N ALA A 174 -1.56 -6.68 16.22
CA ALA A 174 -2.98 -6.60 15.98
C ALA A 174 -3.13 -6.81 14.48
N TYR A 175 -3.47 -8.04 14.11
CA TYR A 175 -3.84 -8.46 12.76
C TYR A 175 -4.49 -7.29 12.03
N LEU A 176 -3.78 -6.76 11.04
CA LEU A 176 -4.30 -5.71 10.19
C LEU A 176 -5.17 -6.40 9.17
N PHE A 177 -6.43 -6.00 9.13
CA PHE A 177 -7.45 -6.62 8.30
C PHE A 177 -8.09 -5.57 7.43
N GLU A 178 -8.51 -5.96 6.23
CA GLU A 178 -9.37 -5.10 5.42
C GLU A 178 -10.74 -4.91 6.11
N PHE A 179 -11.19 -3.67 6.25
CA PHE A 179 -12.42 -3.32 6.97
C PHE A 179 -13.65 -3.91 6.29
N GLU A 180 -13.69 -3.92 4.96
CA GLU A 180 -14.78 -4.53 4.21
C GLU A 180 -14.87 -6.05 4.45
N GLU A 181 -13.73 -6.75 4.47
CA GLU A 181 -13.71 -8.17 4.82
C GLU A 181 -14.19 -8.43 6.25
N LEU A 182 -13.86 -7.54 7.18
CA LEU A 182 -14.33 -7.63 8.57
C LEU A 182 -15.83 -7.31 8.74
N GLU A 183 -16.38 -6.36 7.99
CA GLU A 183 -17.83 -6.11 7.99
C GLU A 183 -18.59 -7.26 7.33
N ARG A 184 -18.09 -7.83 6.23
CA ARG A 184 -18.65 -9.07 5.66
C ARG A 184 -18.60 -10.21 6.67
N PHE A 185 -17.47 -10.34 7.37
CA PHE A 185 -17.34 -11.30 8.45
C PHE A 185 -18.36 -11.02 9.57
N ARG A 186 -18.60 -9.76 9.96
CA ARG A 186 -19.66 -9.36 10.93
C ARG A 186 -21.04 -9.82 10.51
N LEU A 187 -21.39 -9.62 9.26
CA LEU A 187 -22.68 -10.03 8.72
C LEU A 187 -22.83 -11.55 8.77
N TRP A 188 -21.81 -12.31 8.35
CA TRP A 188 -21.81 -13.77 8.47
C TRP A 188 -21.91 -14.28 9.91
N MET A 189 -21.43 -13.50 10.88
CA MET A 189 -21.53 -13.84 12.29
C MET A 189 -22.91 -13.56 12.90
N SER A 190 -23.75 -12.79 12.19
CA SER A 190 -25.12 -12.44 12.60
C SER A 190 -26.18 -13.37 11.99
N GLU A 191 -25.78 -14.24 11.07
CA GLU A 191 -26.56 -15.33 10.46
C GLU A 191 -26.48 -16.62 11.29
#